data_AF-A0A2G7FHT8-F1
#
_entry.id   AF-A0A2G7FHT8-F1
#
_cell.length_a   1.000
_cell.length_b   1.000
_cell.length_c   1.000
_cell.angle_alpha   90.00
_cell.angle_beta   90.00
_cell.angle_gamma   90.00
#
_symmetry.space_group_name_H-M   'P 1'
#
loop_
_entity.id
_entity.type
_entity.pdbx_description
1 polymer ?
#
loop_
_entity_poly.entity_id
_entity_poly.type
_entity_poly.pdbx_seq_one_letter_code
_entity_poly.pdbx_strand_id
1 'polypeptide(L)'
;MTKCSKAAGIKIYSGGYGTAEVSNVTWENVMVDGTSYAFQVQSCYGSDEKERASQPSTAKLTDIVVKGFGGKTDKNEAVASINCPAKGTCGLSLTEMKVQSANGGEEYQCSNAGSIGVKCVPGASG
;
A
#
# COMPACT_ATOMS: atom_id res chain seq x y z
N MET A 1 -13.06 6.04 -7.66
CA MET A 1 -12.09 7.03 -7.17
C MET A 1 -11.43 7.67 -8.36
N THR A 2 -11.60 8.99 -8.50
CA THR A 2 -11.19 9.71 -9.72
C THR A 2 -10.18 10.79 -9.39
N LYS A 3 -9.08 10.89 -10.13
CA LYS A 3 -8.08 11.99 -10.06
C LYS A 3 -7.58 12.32 -8.64
N CYS A 4 -7.25 11.28 -7.88
CA CYS A 4 -6.74 11.38 -6.51
C CYS A 4 -5.28 10.90 -6.44
N SER A 5 -4.53 11.32 -5.42
CA SER A 5 -3.15 10.80 -5.21
C SER A 5 -3.10 9.30 -4.91
N LYS A 6 -4.19 8.74 -4.36
CA LYS A 6 -4.43 7.30 -4.25
C LYS A 6 -5.92 7.01 -4.15
N ALA A 7 -6.37 5.86 -4.63
CA ALA A 7 -7.77 5.45 -4.47
C ALA A 7 -8.09 4.98 -3.04
N ALA A 8 -7.20 4.18 -2.43
CA ALA A 8 -7.30 3.79 -1.02
C ALA A 8 -5.91 3.58 -0.41
N GLY A 9 -5.82 3.49 0.92
CA GLY A 9 -4.56 3.17 1.57
C GLY A 9 -4.51 3.41 3.07
N ILE A 10 -3.40 3.01 3.68
CA ILE A 10 -3.09 3.15 5.10
C ILE A 10 -1.82 4.00 5.23
N LYS A 11 -1.84 4.95 6.17
CA LYS A 11 -0.66 5.73 6.54
C LYS A 11 -0.46 5.61 8.05
N ILE A 12 0.72 5.19 8.44
CA ILE A 12 1.13 5.05 9.84
C ILE A 12 2.51 5.70 10.00
N TYR A 13 2.75 6.24 11.18
CA TYR A 13 4.04 6.82 11.51
C TYR A 13 5.11 5.72 11.61
N SER A 14 6.36 6.17 11.52
CA SER A 14 7.53 5.42 11.99
C SER A 14 7.42 5.11 13.49
N GLY A 15 8.38 4.34 14.01
CA GLY A 15 8.52 4.14 15.45
C GLY A 15 8.77 5.46 16.19
N GLY A 16 8.66 5.45 17.52
CA GLY A 16 8.89 6.64 18.35
C GLY A 16 7.66 7.53 18.56
N TYR A 17 6.64 7.45 17.69
CA TYR A 17 5.39 8.24 17.79
C TYR A 17 4.20 7.48 18.41
N GLY A 18 4.42 6.22 18.80
CA GLY A 18 3.38 5.29 19.24
C GLY A 18 3.27 4.07 18.32
N THR A 19 2.38 3.14 18.64
CA THR A 19 2.11 1.96 17.81
C THR A 19 0.65 1.99 17.37
N ALA A 20 0.43 2.00 16.06
CA ALA A 20 -0.90 1.90 15.48
C ALA A 20 -1.34 0.42 15.40
N GLU A 21 -2.63 0.18 15.61
CA GLU A 21 -3.28 -1.10 15.35
C GLU A 21 -4.46 -0.86 14.40
N VAL A 22 -4.44 -1.54 13.26
CA VAL A 22 -5.48 -1.47 12.23
C VAL A 22 -5.93 -2.88 11.94
N SER A 23 -7.20 -3.17 12.18
CA SER A 23 -7.75 -4.51 12.05
C SER A 23 -9.12 -4.50 11.39
N ASN A 24 -9.44 -5.59 10.67
CA ASN A 24 -10.75 -5.84 10.06
C ASN A 24 -11.20 -4.68 9.13
N VAL A 25 -10.36 -4.35 8.16
CA VAL A 25 -10.65 -3.29 7.18
C VAL A 25 -10.73 -3.90 5.79
N THR A 26 -11.85 -3.69 5.11
CA THR A 26 -12.06 -4.16 3.74
C THR A 26 -12.32 -2.98 2.81
N TRP A 27 -11.57 -2.93 1.71
CA TRP A 27 -11.93 -2.17 0.52
C TRP A 27 -12.32 -3.14 -0.59
N GLU A 28 -13.53 -3.01 -1.10
CA GLU A 28 -14.08 -3.93 -2.10
C GLU A 28 -14.66 -3.16 -3.30
N ASN A 29 -14.45 -3.70 -4.51
CA ASN A 29 -15.03 -3.23 -5.77
C ASN A 29 -14.74 -1.75 -6.08
N VAL A 30 -13.51 -1.30 -5.81
CA VAL A 30 -13.11 0.09 -6.07
C VAL A 30 -12.70 0.27 -7.53
N MET A 31 -13.42 1.14 -8.22
CA MET A 31 -13.03 1.61 -9.55
C MET A 31 -11.99 2.73 -9.46
N VAL A 32 -10.86 2.54 -10.14
CA VAL A 32 -9.71 3.43 -10.21
C VAL A 32 -9.73 4.18 -11.54
N ASP A 33 -9.78 5.51 -11.47
CA ASP A 33 -9.88 6.38 -12.65
C ASP A 33 -8.90 7.56 -12.55
N GLY A 34 -7.71 7.38 -13.12
CA GLY A 34 -6.69 8.41 -13.16
C GLY A 34 -6.17 8.81 -11.77
N THR A 35 -6.07 7.85 -10.84
CA THR A 35 -5.41 8.08 -9.54
C THR A 35 -3.96 7.62 -9.59
N SER A 36 -3.04 8.24 -8.85
CA SER A 36 -1.61 7.86 -8.91
C SER A 36 -1.30 6.47 -8.38
N TYR A 37 -1.97 6.02 -7.32
CA TYR A 37 -1.91 4.63 -6.86
C TYR A 37 -3.32 4.09 -6.65
N ALA A 38 -3.57 2.85 -7.04
CA ALA A 38 -4.79 2.15 -6.64
C ALA A 38 -4.82 1.89 -5.14
N PHE A 39 -3.71 1.41 -4.58
CA PHE A 39 -3.59 1.18 -3.14
C PHE A 39 -2.21 1.55 -2.65
N GLN A 40 -2.13 2.07 -1.43
CA GLN A 40 -0.85 2.43 -0.82
C GLN A 40 -0.81 2.08 0.67
N VAL A 41 0.29 1.48 1.12
CA VAL A 41 0.62 1.37 2.54
C VAL A 41 1.90 2.18 2.77
N GLN A 42 1.82 3.15 3.67
CA GLN A 42 2.94 4.00 4.08
C GLN A 42 3.28 3.72 5.55
N SER A 43 4.52 3.31 5.83
CA SER A 43 4.99 2.94 7.17
C SER A 43 5.97 3.93 7.81
N CYS A 44 6.21 5.08 7.17
CA CYS A 44 7.05 6.15 7.71
C CYS A 44 6.43 7.52 7.40
N TYR A 45 5.12 7.65 7.60
CA TYR A 45 4.41 8.88 7.32
C TYR A 45 4.98 10.05 8.13
N GLY A 46 5.40 11.12 7.45
CA GLY A 46 5.95 12.32 8.08
C GLY A 46 7.41 12.21 8.53
N SER A 47 8.07 11.07 8.27
CA SER A 47 9.48 10.85 8.62
C SER A 47 10.40 11.02 7.43
N ASP A 48 11.63 11.44 7.70
CA ASP A 48 12.72 11.42 6.72
C ASP A 48 13.36 10.03 6.60
N GLU A 49 14.31 9.88 5.68
CA GLU A 49 15.00 8.59 5.44
C GLU A 49 15.78 8.10 6.67
N LYS A 50 16.37 9.00 7.45
CA LYS A 50 17.18 8.68 8.62
C LYS A 50 16.29 8.16 9.76
N GLU A 51 15.18 8.82 10.00
CA GLU A 51 14.20 8.43 11.00
C GLU A 51 13.55 7.09 10.62
N ARG A 52 13.15 6.91 9.35
CA ARG A 52 12.62 5.63 8.86
C ARG A 52 13.57 4.46 9.12
N ALA A 53 14.86 4.65 8.88
CA ALA A 53 15.87 3.60 9.05
C ALA A 53 16.16 3.30 10.53
N SER A 54 16.23 4.33 11.37
CA SER A 54 16.57 4.19 12.79
C SER A 54 15.38 3.78 13.67
N GLN A 55 14.17 4.17 13.28
CA GLN A 55 12.93 3.94 14.01
C GLN A 55 11.87 3.31 13.09
N PRO A 56 12.06 2.07 12.61
CA PRO A 56 11.05 1.40 11.81
C PRO A 56 9.74 1.22 12.59
N SER A 57 8.61 1.37 11.90
CA SER A 57 7.28 1.23 12.50
C SER A 57 7.04 -0.17 13.07
N THR A 58 6.40 -0.20 14.24
CA THR A 58 5.95 -1.40 14.96
C THR A 58 4.45 -1.66 14.81
N ALA A 59 3.78 -0.92 13.91
CA ALA A 59 2.33 -1.01 13.74
C ALA A 59 1.86 -2.42 13.40
N LYS A 60 0.66 -2.75 13.86
CA LYS A 60 0.01 -4.02 13.59
C LYS A 60 -1.10 -3.82 12.57
N LEU A 61 -0.91 -4.34 11.37
CA LEU A 61 -1.97 -4.47 10.39
C LEU A 61 -2.42 -5.92 10.38
N THR A 62 -3.71 -6.18 10.61
CA THR A 62 -4.31 -7.52 10.62
C THR A 62 -5.64 -7.52 9.89
N ASP A 63 -5.99 -8.63 9.23
CA ASP A 63 -7.27 -8.80 8.54
C ASP A 63 -7.64 -7.62 7.62
N ILE A 64 -6.66 -7.18 6.82
CA ILE A 64 -6.84 -6.12 5.83
C ILE A 64 -7.10 -6.76 4.48
N VAL A 65 -8.23 -6.43 3.86
CA VAL A 65 -8.67 -6.99 2.58
C VAL A 65 -8.81 -5.88 1.54
N VAL A 66 -8.20 -6.10 0.38
CA VAL A 66 -8.37 -5.27 -0.81
C VAL A 66 -8.81 -6.19 -1.93
N LYS A 67 -10.05 -6.03 -2.40
CA LYS A 67 -10.68 -6.96 -3.32
C LYS A 67 -11.36 -6.26 -4.49
N GLY A 68 -11.19 -6.80 -5.69
CA GLY A 68 -11.97 -6.40 -6.85
C GLY A 68 -11.68 -4.98 -7.35
N PHE A 69 -10.46 -4.47 -7.12
CA PHE A 69 -10.07 -3.17 -7.66
C PHE A 69 -9.86 -3.31 -9.17
N GLY A 70 -10.36 -2.34 -9.95
CA GLY A 70 -10.21 -2.33 -11.40
C GLY A 70 -10.06 -0.91 -11.97
N GLY A 71 -9.56 -0.79 -13.20
CA GLY A 71 -9.42 0.48 -13.89
C GLY A 71 -7.97 0.89 -14.15
N LYS A 72 -7.69 2.20 -14.23
CA LYS A 72 -6.38 2.71 -14.63
C LYS A 72 -5.84 3.81 -13.72
N THR A 73 -4.56 3.72 -13.37
CA THR A 73 -3.82 4.84 -12.75
C THR A 73 -3.40 5.88 -13.80
N ASP A 74 -3.00 7.07 -13.35
CA ASP A 74 -2.57 8.18 -14.24
C ASP A 74 -1.07 8.16 -14.58
N LYS A 75 -0.31 7.23 -14.00
CA LYS A 75 1.15 7.13 -14.18
C LYS A 75 1.56 5.91 -14.99
N ASN A 76 2.73 6.01 -15.62
CA ASN A 76 3.44 4.88 -16.26
C ASN A 76 4.36 4.15 -15.25
N GLU A 77 3.90 4.00 -14.01
CA GLU A 77 4.64 3.45 -12.87
C GLU A 77 3.83 2.29 -12.24
N ALA A 78 4.34 1.73 -11.14
CA ALA A 78 3.64 0.73 -10.35
C ALA A 78 2.22 1.20 -9.95
N VAL A 79 1.25 0.29 -10.03
CA VAL A 79 -0.16 0.58 -9.72
C VAL A 79 -0.39 0.68 -8.21
N ALA A 80 0.51 0.12 -7.40
CA ALA A 80 0.46 0.17 -5.94
C ALA A 80 1.86 0.19 -5.32
N SER A 81 1.96 0.82 -4.14
CA SER A 81 3.17 0.83 -3.31
C SER A 81 2.83 0.41 -1.88
N ILE A 82 3.29 -0.78 -1.50
CA ILE A 82 2.95 -1.48 -0.26
C ILE A 82 4.18 -1.52 0.65
N ASN A 83 4.45 -0.42 1.35
CA ASN A 83 5.51 -0.39 2.35
C ASN A 83 4.95 -0.76 3.73
N CYS A 84 5.01 -2.04 4.07
CA CYS A 84 4.54 -2.57 5.35
C CYS A 84 5.49 -2.20 6.52
N PRO A 85 4.99 -2.22 7.78
CA PRO A 85 5.81 -2.05 8.98
C PRO A 85 6.97 -3.06 9.04
N ALA A 86 8.22 -2.58 9.13
CA ALA A 86 9.39 -3.47 9.16
C ALA A 86 9.58 -4.19 10.52
N LYS A 87 9.01 -3.67 11.62
CA LYS A 87 9.01 -4.30 12.95
C LYS A 87 7.61 -4.61 13.47
N GLY A 88 6.63 -4.67 12.58
CA GLY A 88 5.23 -4.89 12.91
C GLY A 88 4.64 -6.08 12.18
N THR A 89 3.34 -6.05 11.92
CA THR A 89 2.64 -7.07 11.12
C THR A 89 2.02 -6.48 9.87
N CYS A 90 1.90 -7.30 8.83
CA CYS A 90 1.22 -6.92 7.59
C CYS A 90 0.27 -8.03 7.11
N GLY A 91 -0.84 -8.20 7.84
CA GLY A 91 -1.95 -9.08 7.46
C GLY A 91 -2.80 -8.46 6.37
N LEU A 92 -2.26 -8.38 5.16
CA LEU A 92 -2.88 -7.77 3.97
C LEU A 92 -3.13 -8.83 2.90
N SER A 93 -4.34 -8.83 2.34
CA SER A 93 -4.73 -9.70 1.23
C SER A 93 -5.30 -8.89 0.07
N LEU A 94 -4.66 -9.00 -1.10
CA LEU A 94 -5.09 -8.41 -2.37
C LEU A 94 -5.64 -9.54 -3.26
N THR A 95 -6.88 -9.40 -3.69
CA THR A 95 -7.55 -10.40 -4.53
C THR A 95 -8.34 -9.73 -5.66
N GLU A 96 -8.45 -10.42 -6.79
CA GLU A 96 -9.23 -9.94 -7.95
C GLU A 96 -8.78 -8.55 -8.45
N MET A 97 -7.49 -8.26 -8.35
CA MET A 97 -6.92 -6.98 -8.75
C MET A 97 -6.75 -6.91 -10.27
N LYS A 98 -7.45 -5.97 -10.90
CA LYS A 98 -7.48 -5.73 -12.36
C LYS A 98 -7.18 -4.26 -12.69
N VAL A 99 -6.23 -3.68 -11.96
CA VAL A 99 -5.77 -2.31 -12.18
C VAL A 99 -4.57 -2.32 -13.11
N GLN A 100 -4.55 -1.39 -14.06
CA GLN A 100 -3.41 -1.16 -14.95
C GLN A 100 -2.84 0.25 -14.76
N SER A 101 -1.55 0.41 -15.04
CA SER A 101 -0.92 1.71 -15.22
C SER A 101 -1.39 2.37 -16.51
N ALA A 102 -1.06 3.65 -16.70
CA ALA A 102 -1.46 4.39 -17.91
C ALA A 102 -0.95 3.72 -19.20
N ASN A 103 0.20 3.03 -19.15
CA ASN A 103 0.78 2.25 -20.24
C ASN A 103 0.40 0.74 -20.23
N GLY A 104 -0.52 0.30 -19.36
CA GLY A 104 -1.03 -1.07 -19.34
C GLY A 104 -0.27 -2.08 -18.48
N GLY A 105 0.75 -1.63 -17.73
CA GLY A 105 1.47 -2.45 -16.75
C GLY A 105 0.69 -2.70 -15.46
N GLU A 106 1.11 -3.66 -14.66
CA GLU A 106 0.38 -4.10 -13.45
C GLU A 106 1.34 -4.35 -12.26
N GLU A 107 2.39 -3.52 -12.14
CA GLU A 107 3.42 -3.71 -11.13
C GLU A 107 2.92 -3.33 -9.72
N TYR A 108 3.17 -4.21 -8.74
CA TYR A 108 2.95 -3.97 -7.32
C TYR A 108 4.29 -3.91 -6.61
N GLN A 109 4.65 -2.73 -6.11
CA GLN A 109 5.86 -2.56 -5.33
C GLN A 109 5.59 -2.93 -3.88
N CYS A 110 6.46 -3.74 -3.28
CA CYS A 110 6.30 -4.20 -1.91
C CYS A 110 7.61 -4.11 -1.12
N SER A 111 7.47 -3.82 0.17
CA SER A 111 8.53 -3.86 1.18
C SER A 111 7.94 -4.40 2.48
N ASN A 112 8.62 -5.35 3.14
CA ASN A 112 8.19 -6.00 4.38
C ASN A 112 6.81 -6.68 4.32
N ALA A 113 6.36 -7.04 3.12
CA ALA A 113 5.12 -7.79 2.90
C ALA A 113 5.42 -9.28 2.72
N GLY A 114 4.55 -10.14 3.22
CA GLY A 114 4.55 -11.56 2.87
C GLY A 114 3.91 -11.82 1.50
N SER A 115 3.41 -13.04 1.29
CA SER A 115 2.55 -13.33 0.15
C SER A 115 1.17 -12.70 0.35
N ILE A 116 0.88 -11.65 -0.42
CA ILE A 116 -0.35 -10.85 -0.29
C ILE A 116 -1.35 -11.05 -1.44
N GLY A 117 -1.18 -12.07 -2.28
CA GLY A 117 -2.11 -12.39 -3.39
C GLY A 117 -1.83 -11.71 -4.73
N VAL A 118 -0.80 -10.86 -4.81
CA VAL A 118 -0.25 -10.31 -6.07
C VAL A 118 1.27 -10.55 -6.14
N LYS A 119 1.84 -10.50 -7.35
CA LYS A 119 3.29 -10.57 -7.53
C LYS A 119 3.94 -9.26 -7.09
N CYS A 120 4.72 -9.33 -6.02
CA CYS A 120 5.51 -8.21 -5.53
C CYS A 120 6.83 -8.05 -6.30
N VAL A 121 7.22 -6.81 -6.54
CA VAL A 121 8.59 -6.43 -6.89
C VAL A 121 9.15 -5.46 -5.84
N PRO A 122 10.49 -5.38 -5.66
CA PRO A 122 11.08 -4.39 -4.78
C PRO A 122 10.81 -2.96 -5.26
N GLY A 123 10.70 -2.00 -4.34
CA GLY A 123 10.58 -0.57 -4.68
C GLY A 123 9.69 0.26 -3.77
N ALA A 124 8.93 -0.37 -2.87
CA ALA A 124 7.98 0.37 -2.04
C ALA A 124 8.67 1.28 -1.00
N SER A 125 8.16 2.50 -0.91
CA SER A 125 8.63 3.57 -0.03
C SER A 125 7.45 4.38 0.51
N GLY A 126 7.70 5.18 1.56
CA GLY A 126 6.70 5.99 2.26
C GLY A 126 6.16 5.38 3.54
#